data_AF-A0A4U2PXT6-F1
#
_entry.id   AF-A0A4U2PXT6-F1
#
_cell.length_a   1.000
_cell.length_b   1.000
_cell.length_c   1.000
_cell.angle_alpha   90.00
_cell.angle_beta   90.00
_cell.angle_gamma   90.00
#
_symmetry.space_group_name_H-M   'P 1'
#
loop_
_entity.id
_entity.type
_entity.pdbx_description
1 polymer ?
#
loop_
_entity_poly.entity_id
_entity_poly.type
_entity_poly.pdbx_seq_one_letter_code
_entity_poly.pdbx_strand_id
1 'polypeptide(L)'
;MLNISPEATGIRNDMQIILNTVERRNSFISRIINVNPESTFLLLHQMKEEYLQHSQLTDEQFIQLYAVNPVEALSMYFLQPIDIIAYWEWANANGTAEKAIQYKREDPLLPFIQAIERSEDEAMDMASGC
;
A
#
# COMPACT_ATOMS: atom_id res chain seq x y z
N MET A 1 -3.80 -29.96 -6.96
CA MET A 1 -3.34 -28.58 -6.74
C MET A 1 -3.75 -27.76 -7.95
N LEU A 2 -4.51 -26.68 -7.76
CA LEU A 2 -4.82 -25.76 -8.86
C LEU A 2 -3.52 -25.02 -9.22
N ASN A 3 -3.12 -25.09 -10.48
CA ASN A 3 -1.93 -24.42 -10.99
C ASN A 3 -2.30 -22.94 -11.18
N ILE A 4 -2.12 -22.12 -10.13
CA ILE A 4 -2.45 -20.70 -10.16
C ILE A 4 -1.24 -19.96 -10.74
N SER A 5 -1.45 -19.16 -11.79
CA SER A 5 -0.36 -18.38 -12.37
C SER A 5 0.10 -17.26 -11.42
N PRO A 6 1.35 -16.78 -11.54
CA PRO A 6 1.83 -15.64 -10.77
C PRO A 6 0.94 -14.39 -10.93
N GLU A 7 0.42 -14.14 -12.13
CA GLU A 7 -0.48 -13.02 -12.42
C GLU A 7 -1.81 -13.15 -11.66
N ALA A 8 -2.39 -14.35 -11.63
CA ALA A 8 -3.60 -14.63 -10.86
C ALA A 8 -3.37 -14.47 -9.34
N THR A 9 -2.16 -14.77 -8.87
CA THR A 9 -1.75 -14.54 -7.47
C THR A 9 -1.62 -13.06 -7.16
N GLY A 10 -1.02 -12.27 -8.07
CA GLY A 10 -0.92 -10.82 -7.95
C GLY A 10 -2.29 -10.16 -7.87
N ILE A 11 -3.18 -10.45 -8.83
CA ILE A 11 -4.56 -9.93 -8.83
C ILE A 11 -5.28 -10.29 -7.52
N ARG A 12 -5.13 -11.53 -7.02
CA ARG A 12 -5.74 -11.95 -5.76
C ARG A 12 -5.25 -11.10 -4.58
N ASN A 13 -3.94 -10.86 -4.47
CA ASN A 13 -3.37 -10.07 -3.38
C ASN A 13 -3.84 -8.62 -3.45
N ASP A 14 -3.86 -8.03 -4.65
CA ASP A 14 -4.39 -6.69 -4.88
C ASP A 14 -5.87 -6.59 -4.48
N MET A 15 -6.69 -7.57 -4.86
CA MET A 15 -8.09 -7.63 -4.44
C MET A 15 -8.23 -7.66 -2.91
N GLN A 16 -7.43 -8.46 -2.21
CA GLN A 16 -7.51 -8.57 -0.75
C GLN A 16 -7.18 -7.25 -0.05
N ILE A 17 -6.19 -6.51 -0.55
CA ILE A 17 -5.74 -5.26 0.05
C ILE A 17 -6.62 -4.07 -0.35
N ILE A 18 -6.97 -3.95 -1.63
CA ILE A 18 -7.76 -2.83 -2.15
C ILE A 18 -9.23 -2.98 -1.71
N LEU A 19 -9.79 -4.18 -1.76
CA LEU A 19 -11.19 -4.46 -1.43
C LEU A 19 -11.36 -4.95 0.02
N ASN A 20 -10.57 -4.40 0.94
CA ASN A 20 -10.52 -4.82 2.34
C ASN A 20 -11.76 -4.45 3.18
N THR A 21 -12.68 -3.63 2.67
CA THR A 21 -13.95 -3.31 3.35
C THR A 21 -15.18 -3.78 2.56
N VAL A 22 -16.35 -3.81 3.20
CA VAL A 22 -17.62 -4.14 2.52
C VAL A 22 -17.96 -3.09 1.47
N GLU A 23 -17.76 -1.82 1.81
CA GLU A 23 -18.03 -0.66 0.94
C GLU A 23 -17.17 -0.72 -0.33
N ARG A 24 -15.87 -1.02 -0.18
CA ARG A 24 -14.96 -1.12 -1.32
C ARG A 24 -15.29 -2.29 -2.24
N ARG A 25 -15.68 -3.44 -1.66
CA ARG A 25 -16.19 -4.59 -2.43
C ARG A 25 -17.48 -4.27 -3.17
N ASN A 26 -18.43 -3.61 -2.52
CA ASN A 26 -19.68 -3.22 -3.15
C ASN A 26 -19.44 -2.24 -4.31
N SER A 27 -18.54 -1.26 -4.13
CA SER A 27 -18.14 -0.34 -5.20
C SER A 27 -17.47 -1.05 -6.37
N PHE A 28 -16.66 -2.09 -6.12
CA PHE A 28 -16.05 -2.88 -7.19
C PHE A 28 -17.12 -3.62 -7.98
N ILE A 29 -18.02 -4.33 -7.29
CA ILE A 29 -19.11 -5.10 -7.90
C ILE A 29 -20.04 -4.19 -8.72
N SER A 30 -20.32 -2.98 -8.27
CA SER A 30 -21.19 -2.05 -9.00
C SER A 30 -20.55 -1.43 -10.23
N ARG A 31 -19.22 -1.45 -10.35
CA ARG A 31 -18.45 -0.81 -11.44
C ARG A 31 -17.94 -1.81 -12.47
N ILE A 32 -17.70 -3.07 -12.10
CA ILE A 32 -17.17 -4.08 -13.01
C ILE A 32 -18.23 -4.51 -14.04
N ILE A 33 -17.96 -4.25 -15.32
CA ILE A 33 -18.87 -4.62 -16.43
C ILE A 33 -18.49 -6.01 -16.98
N ASN A 34 -17.19 -6.23 -17.22
CA ASN A 34 -16.68 -7.48 -17.78
C ASN A 34 -15.78 -8.17 -16.75
N VAL A 35 -16.15 -9.40 -16.36
CA VAL A 35 -15.37 -10.19 -15.39
C VAL A 35 -14.30 -10.98 -16.14
N ASN A 36 -13.20 -10.32 -16.48
CA ASN A 36 -11.98 -10.91 -17.04
C ASN A 36 -10.73 -10.33 -16.34
N PRO A 37 -9.55 -10.97 -16.46
CA PRO A 37 -8.35 -10.53 -15.73
C PRO A 37 -7.93 -9.09 -16.01
N GLU A 38 -7.98 -8.66 -17.28
CA GLU A 38 -7.56 -7.31 -17.69
C GLU A 38 -8.50 -6.25 -17.14
N SER A 39 -9.81 -6.41 -17.33
CA SER A 39 -10.82 -5.48 -16.79
C SER A 39 -10.80 -5.44 -15.26
N THR A 40 -10.51 -6.57 -14.61
CA THR A 40 -10.36 -6.66 -13.15
C THR A 40 -9.14 -5.88 -12.69
N PHE A 41 -7.99 -6.10 -13.33
CA PHE A 41 -6.74 -5.41 -13.01
C PHE A 41 -6.87 -3.89 -13.18
N LEU A 42 -7.41 -3.43 -14.32
CA LEU A 42 -7.60 -2.01 -14.60
C LEU A 42 -8.51 -1.34 -13.56
N LEU A 43 -9.64 -1.97 -13.23
CA LEU A 43 -10.57 -1.42 -12.23
C LEU A 43 -9.95 -1.39 -10.82
N LEU A 44 -9.22 -2.44 -10.43
CA LEU A 44 -8.52 -2.45 -9.14
C LEU A 44 -7.48 -1.33 -9.06
N HIS A 45 -6.71 -1.12 -10.12
CA HIS A 45 -5.70 -0.06 -10.18
C HIS A 45 -6.35 1.33 -10.04
N GLN A 46 -7.41 1.60 -10.81
CA GLN A 46 -8.16 2.84 -10.72
C GLN A 46 -8.72 3.07 -9.31
N MET A 47 -9.36 2.05 -8.73
CA MET A 47 -9.94 2.16 -7.38
C MET A 47 -8.88 2.36 -6.30
N LYS A 48 -7.70 1.74 -6.44
CA LYS A 48 -6.57 1.97 -5.54
C LYS A 48 -6.15 3.43 -5.54
N GLU A 49 -5.97 4.03 -6.72
CA GLU A 49 -5.60 5.45 -6.84
C GLU A 49 -6.67 6.35 -6.19
N GLU A 50 -7.95 6.12 -6.49
CA GLU A 50 -9.07 6.86 -5.88
C GLU A 50 -9.04 6.76 -4.35
N TYR A 51 -8.82 5.56 -3.80
CA TYR A 51 -8.78 5.36 -2.36
C TYR A 51 -7.56 5.98 -1.70
N LEU A 52 -6.40 5.94 -2.34
CA LEU A 52 -5.20 6.61 -1.84
C LEU A 52 -5.37 8.13 -1.80
N GLN A 53 -6.10 8.72 -2.76
CA GLN A 53 -6.29 10.16 -2.84
C GLN A 53 -7.42 10.69 -1.95
N HIS A 54 -8.49 9.92 -1.75
CA HIS A 54 -9.74 10.44 -1.18
C HIS A 54 -10.32 9.63 -0.02
N SER A 55 -9.83 8.42 0.24
CA SER A 55 -10.40 7.51 1.25
C SER A 55 -9.32 6.69 1.93
N GLN A 56 -8.19 7.35 2.22
CA GLN A 56 -7.09 6.77 2.95
C GLN A 56 -7.48 6.61 4.42
N LEU A 57 -6.87 5.62 5.08
CA LEU A 57 -6.92 5.50 6.53
C LEU A 57 -6.44 6.81 7.16
N THR A 58 -7.12 7.28 8.20
CA THR A 58 -6.68 8.52 8.88
C THR A 58 -5.32 8.30 9.54
N ASP A 59 -4.51 9.36 9.62
CA ASP A 59 -3.16 9.28 10.21
C ASP A 59 -3.19 8.76 11.65
N GLU A 60 -4.21 9.09 12.44
CA GLU A 60 -4.39 8.60 13.80
C GLU A 60 -4.65 7.09 13.84
N GLN A 61 -5.57 6.60 13.01
CA GLN A 61 -5.84 5.16 12.89
C GLN A 61 -4.61 4.41 12.37
N PHE A 62 -3.87 5.01 11.45
CA PHE A 62 -2.63 4.43 10.94
C PHE A 62 -1.58 4.29 12.04
N ILE A 63 -1.32 5.34 12.83
CA ILE A 63 -0.36 5.28 13.96
C ILE A 63 -0.78 4.20 14.98
N GLN A 64 -2.07 4.13 15.31
CA GLN A 64 -2.58 3.12 16.24
C GLN A 64 -2.35 1.69 15.72
N LEU A 65 -2.64 1.45 14.44
CA LEU A 65 -2.38 0.15 13.81
C LEU A 65 -0.89 -0.14 13.73
N TYR A 66 -0.07 0.85 13.40
CA TYR A 66 1.38 0.70 13.25
C TYR A 66 2.05 0.28 14.56
N ALA A 67 1.59 0.81 15.69
CA ALA A 67 2.08 0.44 17.01
C ALA A 67 1.81 -1.03 17.39
N VAL A 68 0.79 -1.66 16.81
CA VAL A 68 0.39 -3.04 17.10
C VAL A 68 0.95 -4.01 16.05
N ASN A 69 0.81 -3.65 14.77
CA ASN A 69 1.23 -4.46 13.63
C ASN A 69 1.68 -3.56 12.46
N PRO A 70 2.97 -3.22 12.38
CA PRO A 70 3.45 -2.27 11.38
C PRO A 70 3.35 -2.80 9.95
N VAL A 71 3.48 -4.12 9.74
CA VAL A 71 3.34 -4.75 8.41
C VAL A 71 1.91 -4.56 7.88
N GLU A 72 0.91 -4.86 8.71
CA GLU A 72 -0.49 -4.69 8.35
C GLU A 72 -0.85 -3.21 8.18
N ALA A 73 -0.39 -2.36 9.08
CA ALA A 73 -0.62 -0.92 9.00
C ALA A 73 -0.10 -0.34 7.69
N LEU A 74 1.16 -0.65 7.33
CA LEU A 74 1.76 -0.21 6.07
C LEU A 74 1.01 -0.79 4.87
N SER A 75 0.63 -2.07 4.91
CA SER A 75 -0.11 -2.72 3.83
C SER A 75 -1.44 -2.00 3.55
N MET A 76 -2.16 -1.64 4.61
CA MET A 76 -3.42 -0.91 4.51
C MET A 76 -3.22 0.55 4.10
N TYR A 77 -2.16 1.20 4.57
CA TYR A 77 -1.91 2.63 4.31
C TYR A 77 -1.41 2.88 2.88
N PHE A 78 -0.59 1.98 2.34
CA PHE A 78 -0.08 2.06 0.96
C PHE A 78 -0.98 1.32 -0.05
N LEU A 79 -1.96 0.55 0.42
CA LEU A 79 -2.75 -0.39 -0.39
C LEU A 79 -1.87 -1.29 -1.27
N GLN A 80 -0.85 -1.86 -0.64
CA GLN A 80 0.11 -2.78 -1.24
C GLN A 80 0.29 -4.00 -0.33
N PRO A 81 0.49 -5.21 -0.89
CA PRO A 81 0.83 -6.38 -0.09
C PRO A 81 2.27 -6.24 0.40
N ILE A 82 2.46 -5.72 1.61
CA ILE A 82 3.78 -5.57 2.23
C ILE A 82 4.03 -6.78 3.12
N ASP A 83 5.17 -7.43 2.91
CA ASP A 83 5.60 -8.55 3.74
C ASP A 83 6.61 -8.10 4.81
N ILE A 84 7.00 -9.06 5.65
CA ILE A 84 7.92 -8.80 6.75
C ILE A 84 9.33 -8.40 6.27
N ILE A 85 9.74 -8.84 5.07
CA ILE A 85 11.07 -8.53 4.52
C ILE A 85 11.10 -7.06 4.10
N ALA A 86 10.10 -6.62 3.34
CA ALA A 86 9.96 -5.22 2.93
C ALA A 86 9.79 -4.28 4.14
N TYR A 87 9.12 -4.73 5.21
CA TYR A 87 9.08 -3.97 6.46
C TYR A 87 10.46 -3.81 7.10
N TRP A 88 11.30 -4.85 7.09
CA TRP A 88 12.65 -4.74 7.65
C TRP A 88 13.54 -3.80 6.84
N GLU A 89 13.40 -3.78 5.51
CA GLU A 89 14.06 -2.79 4.65
C GLU A 89 13.64 -1.37 5.05
N TRP A 90 12.34 -1.12 5.20
CA TRP A 90 11.82 0.14 5.71
C TRP A 90 12.37 0.53 7.08
N ALA A 91 12.39 -0.40 8.03
CA ALA A 91 12.90 -0.14 9.37
C ALA A 91 14.40 0.17 9.37
N ASN A 92 15.19 -0.55 8.56
CA ASN A 92 16.63 -0.33 8.41
C ASN A 92 16.95 0.99 7.71
N ALA A 93 16.06 1.46 6.84
CA ALA A 93 16.10 2.78 6.21
C ALA A 93 15.72 3.94 7.16
N ASN A 94 15.67 3.72 8.48
CA ASN A 94 15.12 4.66 9.46
C ASN A 94 13.67 5.09 9.16
N GLY A 95 12.87 4.20 8.58
CA GLY A 95 11.47 4.43 8.29
C GLY A 95 10.59 4.38 9.55
N THR A 96 9.67 5.33 9.68
CA THR A 96 8.73 5.44 10.81
C THR A 96 7.31 5.74 10.35
N ALA A 97 6.30 5.56 11.22
CA ALA A 97 4.92 5.93 10.88
C ALA A 97 4.81 7.41 10.44
N GLU A 98 5.54 8.31 11.10
CA GLU A 98 5.55 9.74 10.80
C GLU A 98 6.12 10.03 9.41
N LYS A 99 7.20 9.36 9.02
CA LYS A 99 7.75 9.47 7.65
C LYS A 99 6.77 8.94 6.62
N ALA A 100 6.14 7.79 6.86
CA ALA A 100 5.13 7.26 5.95
C ALA A 100 3.97 8.25 5.77
N ILE A 101 3.49 8.88 6.85
CA ILE A 101 2.46 9.94 6.79
C ILE A 101 2.97 11.13 5.97
N GLN A 102 4.18 11.63 6.28
CA GLN A 102 4.77 12.76 5.58
C GLN A 102 4.83 12.49 4.07
N TYR A 103 5.40 11.36 3.68
CA TYR A 103 5.58 11.00 2.27
C TYR A 103 4.24 10.86 1.55
N LYS A 104 3.21 10.28 2.21
CA LYS A 104 1.86 10.15 1.62
C LYS A 104 1.10 11.47 1.55
N ARG A 105 1.38 12.43 2.44
CA ARG A 105 0.83 13.79 2.33
C ARG A 105 1.42 14.56 1.16
N GLU A 106 2.71 14.35 0.86
CA GLU A 106 3.40 14.98 -0.26
C GLU A 106 3.01 14.32 -1.60
N ASP A 107 2.99 12.99 -1.63
CA ASP A 107 2.54 12.21 -2.78
C ASP A 107 1.66 11.02 -2.32
N PRO A 108 0.32 11.16 -2.41
CA PRO A 108 -0.61 10.10 -2.08
C PRO A 108 -0.46 8.84 -2.94
N LEU A 109 0.20 8.91 -4.09
CA LEU A 109 0.42 7.75 -4.97
C LEU A 109 1.80 7.11 -4.77
N LEU A 110 2.64 7.66 -3.90
CA LEU A 110 3.98 7.15 -3.64
C LEU A 110 3.95 5.64 -3.31
N PRO A 111 4.63 4.80 -4.10
CA PRO A 111 4.77 3.38 -3.82
C PRO A 111 5.62 3.12 -2.57
N PHE A 112 5.39 1.99 -1.88
CA PHE A 112 6.14 1.69 -0.66
C PHE A 112 7.65 1.53 -0.91
N ILE A 113 8.04 0.95 -2.05
CA ILE A 113 9.46 0.83 -2.41
C ILE A 113 10.15 2.20 -2.54
N GLN A 114 9.47 3.18 -3.15
CA GLN A 114 10.01 4.53 -3.27
C GLN A 114 10.03 5.27 -1.92
N ALA A 115 9.10 4.94 -1.01
CA ALA A 115 9.17 5.43 0.35
C ALA A 115 10.43 4.91 1.07
N ILE A 116 10.78 3.63 0.90
CA ILE A 116 12.03 3.04 1.44
C ILE A 116 13.23 3.79 0.87
N GLU A 117 13.37 3.84 -0.46
CA GLU A 117 14.49 4.50 -1.15
C GLU A 117 14.68 5.94 -0.66
N ARG A 118 13.58 6.69 -0.57
CA ARG A 118 13.61 8.07 -0.05
C ARG A 118 14.08 8.14 1.41
N SER A 119 13.64 7.20 2.26
CA SER A 119 14.04 7.18 3.66
C SER A 119 15.53 6.82 3.82
N GLU A 120 16.06 5.96 2.95
CA GLU A 120 17.48 5.63 2.88
C GLU A 120 18.31 6.86 2.47
N ASP A 121 17.89 7.57 1.43
CA ASP A 121 18.53 8.80 0.97
C ASP A 121 18.58 9.86 2.09
N GLU A 122 17.46 10.12 2.75
CA GLU A 122 17.38 11.06 3.88
C GLU A 122 18.27 10.63 5.07
N ALA A 123 18.42 9.32 5.30
CA ALA A 123 19.31 8.80 6.34
C ALA A 123 20.79 8.99 5.99
N MET A 124 21.17 8.81 4.72
CA MET A 124 22.53 9.04 4.24
C MET A 124 22.93 10.52 4.27
N ASP A 125 22.01 11.42 3.93
CA ASP A 125 22.22 12.87 4.00
C ASP A 125 22.50 13.31 5.45
N MET A 126 21.71 12.81 6.40
CA MET A 126 21.94 13.06 7.83
C MET A 126 23.27 12.49 8.34
N ALA A 127 23.69 11.33 7.85
CA ALA A 127 24.97 10.71 8.21
C ALA A 127 26.17 11.45 7.61
N SER A 128 25.99 12.12 6.47
CA SER A 128 27.04 12.82 5.73
C SER A 128 27.25 14.27 6.19
N GLY A 129 26.33 14.85 6.98
CA GLY A 129 26.51 16.12 7.67
C GLY A 129 26.61 17.36 6.75
N CYS A 130 25.96 17.32 5.58
CA CYS A 130 25.85 18.45 4.67
C CYS A 130 24.60 19.30 4.95
#